data_AF-A0A8T6ZX44-F1
#
_entry.id   AF-A0A8T6ZX44-F1
#
_cell.length_a   1.000
_cell.length_b   1.000
_cell.length_c   1.000
_cell.angle_alpha   90.00
_cell.angle_beta   90.00
_cell.angle_gamma   90.00
#
_symmetry.space_group_name_H-M   'P 1'
#
loop_
_entity.id
_entity.type
_entity.pdbx_description
1 polymer ?
#
loop_
_entity_poly.entity_id
_entity_poly.type
_entity_poly.pdbx_seq_one_letter_code
_entity_poly.pdbx_strand_id
1 'polypeptide(L)'
;MLIRSRRKKRDYDAPQRHQSHNRPMTRRELIGQGFLAGSATVLGGGVFSLFSNPRAAYAQLAADLDPLRAACGINVFGAGKIPFICFDLAGGANMAGSNVLVGQQGGQMDDLSTAGYNKMGLPGDMVPSAIDPNTNLDHRDTRLGLGFHTDSAFLRGMFGSIKTAGLENNVNGAIIPARSDNDTGNNPHNPMYGIQRAGAEGSILSLCGSRNSESGGNSMAPISLINPEFRPTKVDRPSDVTGLVDTGELLNLLNEDDALAVMESIYRLSDQKMGRVSTGLNFPDPNNVPLTRDEVVEDLVRCGYLSAADIADRFSDPGALDPSQDDNIVNGANSIFTNAEYFGNDRDGDEFRKTASVMKMVIDGYAGAGCVTMGGYDYHGGARAEGEVKDFRAGRCMGACLEYASRANNGLGVPLMMYVFSDGSLSSNGVIDDSLDGRGKGEWTSDNSSTAASFFLVYSPLRRPTLFQSGSDGLPPEQHQQLGYFTAGGDVVRSGTPGANNVNQLVQMVLLNYMALHNQNGDFATNPFFPTHGLGDSTSLDRLTAFEAICNQTVSNLI
;
A
#
# COMPACT_ATOMS: atom_id res chain seq x y z
N MET A 1 42.67 4.83 35.19
CA MET A 1 42.39 5.43 33.87
C MET A 1 41.24 4.65 33.24
N LEU A 2 40.00 5.13 33.40
CA LEU A 2 38.82 4.52 32.79
C LEU A 2 38.83 4.89 31.30
N ILE A 3 39.13 3.92 30.43
CA ILE A 3 39.01 4.10 28.98
C ILE A 3 37.52 4.20 28.67
N ARG A 4 37.01 5.41 28.46
CA ARG A 4 35.70 5.63 27.82
C ARG A 4 35.81 5.09 26.39
N SER A 5 35.37 3.84 26.19
CA SER A 5 35.08 3.31 24.87
C SER A 5 34.00 4.20 24.25
N ARG A 6 34.34 5.01 23.25
CA ARG A 6 33.32 5.67 22.43
C ARG A 6 32.53 4.56 21.76
N ARG A 7 31.20 4.48 21.99
CA ARG A 7 30.30 3.65 21.19
C ARG A 7 30.62 3.94 19.72
N LYS A 8 31.14 2.96 18.99
CA LYS A 8 31.33 3.11 17.55
C LYS A 8 29.94 3.23 16.93
N LYS A 9 29.67 4.34 16.23
CA LYS A 9 28.44 4.52 15.45
C LYS A 9 28.34 3.35 14.48
N ARG A 10 27.36 2.47 14.72
CA ARG A 10 27.05 1.35 13.83
C ARG A 10 26.32 1.92 12.63
N ASP A 11 26.55 1.36 11.45
CA ASP A 11 25.71 1.60 10.29
C ASP A 11 24.26 1.20 10.62
N TYR A 12 23.31 2.11 10.40
CA TYR A 12 21.89 1.92 10.74
C TYR A 12 21.26 0.77 9.94
N ASP A 13 21.86 0.40 8.81
CA ASP A 13 21.40 -0.71 7.99
C ASP A 13 22.07 -2.04 8.34
N ALA A 14 23.05 -2.05 9.24
CA ALA A 14 23.67 -3.28 9.69
C ALA A 14 22.68 -4.13 10.53
N PRO A 15 22.63 -5.46 10.33
CA PRO A 15 21.77 -6.33 11.12
C PRO A 15 22.09 -6.24 12.61
N GLN A 16 21.07 -6.23 13.47
CA GLN A 16 21.23 -6.34 14.92
C GLN A 16 21.80 -7.72 15.26
N ARG A 17 22.91 -7.73 16.01
CA ARG A 17 23.63 -8.96 16.35
C ARG A 17 23.43 -9.24 17.83
N HIS A 18 22.68 -10.29 18.15
CA HIS A 18 22.66 -10.87 19.49
C HIS A 18 23.95 -11.68 19.72
N GLN A 19 24.54 -11.65 20.92
CA GLN A 19 25.84 -12.29 21.22
C GLN A 19 25.85 -13.81 20.99
N SER A 20 24.66 -14.42 20.95
CA SER A 20 24.45 -15.87 20.87
C SER A 20 23.91 -16.34 19.52
N HIS A 21 23.76 -15.46 18.53
CA HIS A 21 23.23 -15.83 17.22
C HIS A 21 24.36 -16.01 16.21
N ASN A 22 24.37 -17.15 15.50
CA ASN A 22 25.31 -17.37 14.41
C ASN A 22 25.10 -16.31 13.31
N ARG A 23 26.21 -15.89 12.69
CA ARG A 23 26.18 -14.91 11.59
C ARG A 23 25.31 -15.46 10.45
N PRO A 24 24.43 -14.65 9.84
CA PRO A 24 23.72 -15.05 8.63
C PRO A 24 24.74 -15.43 7.55
N MET A 25 24.55 -16.59 6.93
CA MET A 25 25.34 -17.01 5.78
C MET A 25 25.08 -16.06 4.63
N THR A 26 26.14 -15.54 4.03
CA THR A 26 26.06 -14.67 2.87
C THR A 26 25.72 -15.48 1.61
N ARG A 27 25.11 -14.83 0.61
CA ARG A 27 24.82 -15.42 -0.71
C ARG A 27 26.07 -16.09 -1.33
N ARG A 28 27.28 -15.56 -1.05
CA ARG A 28 28.57 -16.14 -1.48
C ARG A 28 28.94 -17.44 -0.77
N GLU A 29 28.61 -17.59 0.51
CA GLU A 29 28.86 -18.83 1.27
C GLU A 29 27.88 -19.96 0.87
N LEU A 30 26.68 -19.61 0.40
CA LEU A 30 25.74 -20.54 -0.22
C LEU A 30 26.20 -20.97 -1.63
N ILE A 31 26.71 -20.03 -2.42
CA ILE A 31 27.27 -20.28 -3.77
C ILE A 31 28.56 -21.14 -3.69
N GLY A 32 29.35 -21.00 -2.63
CA GLY A 32 30.57 -21.81 -2.40
C GLY A 32 30.32 -23.29 -2.07
N GLN A 33 29.06 -23.70 -1.84
CA GLN A 33 28.67 -25.08 -1.49
C GLN A 33 28.15 -25.91 -2.69
N GLY A 34 28.35 -25.45 -3.93
CA GLY A 34 28.33 -26.33 -5.10
C GLY A 34 26.98 -26.55 -5.79
N PHE A 35 26.03 -25.62 -5.71
CA PHE A 35 24.82 -25.64 -6.54
C PHE A 35 24.80 -24.44 -7.51
N LEU A 36 25.45 -24.60 -8.67
CA LEU A 36 24.99 -24.03 -9.95
C LEU A 36 25.86 -24.53 -11.11
N ALA A 37 25.28 -25.43 -11.90
CA ALA A 37 25.60 -25.60 -13.31
C ALA A 37 24.34 -25.18 -14.11
N GLY A 38 24.48 -24.18 -14.98
CA GLY A 38 23.57 -24.02 -16.14
C GLY A 38 23.04 -22.62 -16.46
N SER A 39 23.22 -22.25 -17.73
CA SER A 39 22.60 -21.22 -18.60
C SER A 39 22.94 -19.74 -18.35
N ALA A 40 23.74 -19.06 -19.19
CA ALA A 40 23.52 -18.60 -20.60
C ALA A 40 22.39 -17.56 -20.74
N THR A 41 22.36 -16.51 -21.56
CA THR A 41 23.28 -15.67 -22.37
C THR A 41 22.43 -14.42 -22.69
N VAL A 42 23.01 -13.20 -22.66
CA VAL A 42 22.33 -11.89 -22.89
C VAL A 42 22.64 -11.37 -24.30
N LEU A 43 21.62 -10.96 -25.08
CA LEU A 43 21.58 -9.95 -26.18
C LEU A 43 20.09 -9.73 -26.54
N GLY A 44 19.49 -8.58 -26.88
CA GLY A 44 19.84 -7.15 -27.03
C GLY A 44 18.54 -6.39 -27.42
N GLY A 45 18.36 -5.14 -26.99
CA GLY A 45 17.12 -4.37 -27.15
C GLY A 45 16.96 -3.68 -28.51
N GLY A 46 15.73 -3.68 -29.03
CA GLY A 46 15.29 -2.90 -30.18
C GLY A 46 14.98 -1.45 -29.80
N VAL A 47 15.37 -0.53 -30.67
CA VAL A 47 15.16 0.92 -30.57
C VAL A 47 13.90 1.26 -31.34
N PHE A 48 12.81 1.62 -30.65
CA PHE A 48 11.78 2.60 -31.04
C PHE A 48 10.69 2.66 -29.95
N SER A 49 10.88 3.49 -28.92
CA SER A 49 9.76 3.96 -28.09
C SER A 49 9.96 5.46 -27.87
N LEU A 50 9.48 6.24 -28.84
CA LEU A 50 9.54 7.69 -28.85
C LEU A 50 8.11 8.21 -28.81
N PHE A 51 7.72 8.71 -27.64
CA PHE A 51 6.45 9.39 -27.34
C PHE A 51 5.18 8.59 -27.63
N SER A 52 4.81 7.69 -26.72
CA SER A 52 3.40 7.49 -26.47
C SER A 52 3.13 7.02 -25.04
N ASN A 53 1.99 7.49 -24.56
CA ASN A 53 1.42 7.22 -23.26
C ASN A 53 0.66 5.88 -23.34
N PRO A 54 0.73 4.99 -22.33
CA PRO A 54 -0.13 3.80 -22.32
C PRO A 54 -1.61 4.17 -22.48
N ARG A 55 -2.08 5.35 -22.05
CA ARG A 55 -3.47 5.80 -22.28
C ARG A 55 -3.79 6.32 -23.70
N ALA A 56 -2.83 6.41 -24.62
CA ALA A 56 -3.05 7.01 -25.94
C ALA A 56 -2.45 6.26 -27.14
N ALA A 57 -1.66 5.21 -26.91
CA ALA A 57 -1.21 4.33 -27.99
C ALA A 57 -1.18 2.89 -27.47
N TYR A 58 -2.35 2.28 -27.40
CA TYR A 58 -2.44 0.84 -27.59
C TYR A 58 -2.61 0.62 -29.09
N ALA A 59 -1.99 -0.42 -29.64
CA ALA A 59 -2.52 -0.99 -30.86
C ALA A 59 -4.00 -1.33 -30.57
N GLN A 60 -4.85 -1.09 -31.55
CA GLN A 60 -6.28 -1.32 -31.38
C GLN A 60 -6.50 -2.78 -31.75
N LEU A 61 -7.09 -3.59 -30.86
CA LEU A 61 -7.65 -4.88 -31.29
C LEU A 61 -8.46 -4.61 -32.56
N ALA A 62 -8.52 -5.58 -33.46
CA ALA A 62 -9.29 -5.42 -34.68
C ALA A 62 -10.68 -4.88 -34.37
N ALA A 63 -11.15 -3.93 -35.19
CA ALA A 63 -12.31 -3.11 -34.89
C ALA A 63 -13.60 -3.91 -34.62
N ASP A 64 -13.65 -5.17 -35.03
CA ASP A 64 -14.73 -6.13 -34.73
C ASP A 64 -14.71 -6.66 -33.29
N LEU A 65 -13.56 -6.67 -32.62
CA LEU A 65 -13.33 -7.22 -31.27
C LEU A 65 -13.40 -6.18 -30.16
N ASP A 66 -13.10 -4.92 -30.47
CA ASP A 66 -13.16 -3.80 -29.51
C ASP A 66 -14.52 -3.66 -28.78
N PRO A 67 -15.68 -3.75 -29.45
CA PRO A 67 -16.98 -3.68 -28.78
C PRO A 67 -17.23 -4.86 -27.82
N LEU A 68 -16.53 -5.98 -28.00
CA LEU A 68 -16.70 -7.20 -27.22
C LEU A 68 -15.90 -7.17 -25.91
N ARG A 69 -14.89 -6.30 -25.78
CA ARG A 69 -14.12 -6.13 -24.53
C ARG A 69 -15.04 -5.79 -23.35
N ALA A 70 -15.93 -4.82 -23.54
CA ALA A 70 -16.89 -4.39 -22.53
C ALA A 70 -17.95 -5.48 -22.22
N ALA A 71 -18.37 -6.25 -23.22
CA ALA A 71 -19.31 -7.37 -23.03
C ALA A 71 -18.70 -8.51 -22.21
N CYS A 72 -17.39 -8.73 -22.36
CA CYS A 72 -16.60 -9.69 -21.57
C CYS A 72 -16.14 -9.17 -20.20
N GLY A 73 -16.52 -7.94 -19.81
CA GLY A 73 -16.07 -7.33 -18.56
C GLY A 73 -14.57 -7.01 -18.51
N ILE A 74 -13.88 -7.01 -19.66
CA ILE A 74 -12.46 -6.68 -19.77
C ILE A 74 -12.34 -5.17 -19.60
N ASN A 75 -11.95 -4.75 -18.40
CA ASN A 75 -11.69 -3.35 -18.12
C ASN A 75 -10.18 -3.09 -18.14
N VAL A 76 -9.78 -2.13 -18.98
CA VAL A 76 -8.37 -1.79 -19.23
C VAL A 76 -7.65 -1.38 -17.93
N PHE A 77 -8.38 -0.91 -16.91
CA PHE A 77 -7.82 -0.43 -15.64
C PHE A 77 -8.33 -1.20 -14.41
N GLY A 78 -8.78 -2.45 -14.60
CA GLY A 78 -9.34 -3.27 -13.51
C GLY A 78 -10.76 -2.83 -13.10
N ALA A 79 -11.22 -3.18 -11.91
CA ALA A 79 -12.58 -2.87 -11.44
C ALA A 79 -12.88 -1.38 -11.23
N GLY A 80 -11.89 -0.49 -11.40
CA GLY A 80 -12.05 0.95 -11.25
C GLY A 80 -12.35 1.38 -9.80
N LYS A 81 -11.99 0.56 -8.81
CA LYS A 81 -11.99 0.97 -7.40
C LYS A 81 -10.77 1.85 -7.11
N ILE A 82 -10.80 2.58 -6.00
CA ILE A 82 -9.68 3.40 -5.53
C ILE A 82 -8.47 2.46 -5.30
N PRO A 83 -7.32 2.69 -5.96
CA PRO A 83 -6.07 2.00 -5.65
C PRO A 83 -5.80 1.93 -4.15
N PHE A 84 -5.45 0.73 -3.67
CA PHE A 84 -5.14 0.50 -2.27
C PHE A 84 -3.73 -0.06 -2.13
N ILE A 85 -2.87 0.68 -1.41
CA ILE A 85 -1.51 0.23 -1.08
C ILE A 85 -1.39 0.19 0.43
N CYS A 86 -0.85 -0.90 0.98
CA CYS A 86 -0.50 -0.95 2.38
C CYS A 86 1.01 -1.09 2.61
N PHE A 87 1.50 -0.42 3.64
CA PHE A 87 2.86 -0.51 4.15
C PHE A 87 2.87 -1.31 5.44
N ASP A 88 3.53 -2.46 5.39
CA ASP A 88 3.73 -3.39 6.50
C ASP A 88 5.13 -3.18 7.07
N LEU A 89 5.21 -2.38 8.14
CA LEU A 89 6.46 -2.02 8.79
C LEU A 89 6.80 -3.09 9.84
N ALA A 90 7.62 -4.07 9.45
CA ALA A 90 7.88 -5.25 10.28
C ALA A 90 8.91 -4.96 11.40
N GLY A 91 8.48 -5.11 12.65
CA GLY A 91 9.29 -5.03 13.87
C GLY A 91 8.85 -3.99 14.91
N GLY A 92 7.72 -3.31 14.74
CA GLY A 92 7.21 -2.34 15.72
C GLY A 92 7.62 -0.88 15.49
N ALA A 93 7.12 -0.28 14.40
CA ALA A 93 7.40 1.09 14.01
C ALA A 93 6.89 2.13 15.01
N ASN A 94 7.60 3.26 15.12
CA ASN A 94 7.12 4.43 15.85
C ASN A 94 6.09 5.19 15.00
N MET A 95 4.81 4.89 15.13
CA MET A 95 3.76 5.63 14.42
C MET A 95 3.15 6.77 15.24
N ALA A 96 2.78 6.50 16.49
CA ALA A 96 2.01 7.43 17.33
C ALA A 96 2.89 8.45 18.07
N GLY A 97 2.41 9.70 18.15
CA GLY A 97 3.03 10.79 18.86
C GLY A 97 4.15 11.45 18.05
N SER A 98 5.32 10.80 18.01
CA SER A 98 6.50 11.43 17.41
C SER A 98 6.51 11.45 15.87
N ASN A 99 5.65 10.67 15.22
CA ASN A 99 5.38 10.81 13.80
C ASN A 99 3.98 11.39 13.59
N VAL A 100 2.94 10.57 13.67
CA VAL A 100 1.54 11.00 13.56
C VAL A 100 1.05 11.45 14.93
N LEU A 101 0.45 12.64 15.02
CA LEU A 101 -0.11 13.13 16.28
C LEU A 101 -1.24 12.22 16.74
N VAL A 102 -1.33 12.06 18.06
CA VAL A 102 -2.43 11.35 18.71
C VAL A 102 -2.85 12.14 19.93
N GLY A 103 -4.13 12.02 20.28
CA GLY A 103 -4.73 12.71 21.39
C GLY A 103 -5.73 11.84 22.16
N GLN A 104 -6.36 12.48 23.13
CA GLN A 104 -7.44 11.94 23.93
C GLN A 104 -8.75 11.93 23.12
N GLN A 105 -9.90 11.87 23.81
CA GLN A 105 -11.19 11.62 23.16
C GLN A 105 -11.60 12.74 22.18
N GLY A 106 -11.10 13.97 22.34
CA GLY A 106 -11.35 15.09 21.44
C GLY A 106 -10.68 15.00 20.07
N GLY A 107 -9.89 13.97 19.79
CA GLY A 107 -9.16 13.80 18.53
C GLY A 107 -7.68 14.18 18.65
N GLN A 108 -6.98 14.34 17.51
CA GLN A 108 -5.53 14.54 17.50
C GLN A 108 -5.04 15.81 18.23
N MET A 109 -5.90 16.82 18.35
CA MET A 109 -5.57 18.11 18.99
C MET A 109 -5.96 18.17 20.47
N ASP A 110 -6.58 17.11 20.99
CA ASP A 110 -6.81 16.93 22.42
C ASP A 110 -5.56 16.28 23.04
N ASP A 111 -4.52 17.10 23.23
CA ASP A 111 -3.17 16.66 23.55
C ASP A 111 -3.09 15.69 24.74
N LEU A 112 -2.08 14.81 24.70
CA LEU A 112 -1.70 13.98 25.84
C LEU A 112 -0.94 14.81 26.88
N SER A 113 -0.73 14.24 28.07
CA SER A 113 0.20 14.83 29.04
C SER A 113 1.64 14.77 28.54
N THR A 114 2.52 15.62 29.08
CA THR A 114 3.96 15.56 28.81
C THR A 114 4.55 14.17 29.07
N ALA A 115 4.07 13.45 30.09
CA ALA A 115 4.49 12.09 30.36
C ALA A 115 4.02 11.10 29.28
N GLY A 116 2.81 11.29 28.75
CA GLY A 116 2.29 10.49 27.63
C GLY A 116 3.11 10.67 26.36
N TYR A 117 3.48 11.90 26.01
CA TYR A 117 4.38 12.18 24.88
C TYR A 117 5.81 11.70 25.13
N ASN A 118 6.31 11.78 26.36
CA ASN A 118 7.62 11.24 26.72
C ASN A 118 7.68 9.72 26.48
N LYS A 119 6.62 8.99 26.83
CA LYS A 119 6.49 7.56 26.51
C LYS A 119 6.52 7.29 25.00
N MET A 120 6.02 8.22 24.18
CA MET A 120 6.07 8.19 22.71
C MET A 120 7.36 8.80 22.12
N GLY A 121 8.37 9.05 22.96
CA GLY A 121 9.70 9.49 22.52
C GLY A 121 9.83 10.98 22.22
N LEU A 122 8.91 11.83 22.70
CA LEU A 122 9.04 13.28 22.61
C LEU A 122 9.44 13.88 23.97
N PRO A 123 10.53 14.67 24.06
CA PRO A 123 10.84 15.41 25.28
C PRO A 123 9.83 16.53 25.54
N GLY A 124 9.85 17.09 26.75
CA GLY A 124 8.82 18.03 27.20
C GLY A 124 8.81 19.37 26.46
N ASP A 125 9.91 19.76 25.86
CA ASP A 125 10.08 20.93 25.00
C ASP A 125 9.71 20.67 23.53
N MET A 126 9.41 19.42 23.16
CA MET A 126 8.94 19.02 21.82
C MET A 126 7.55 18.37 21.86
N VAL A 127 6.75 18.61 22.91
CA VAL A 127 5.34 18.17 22.87
C VAL A 127 4.57 19.01 21.85
N PRO A 128 3.49 18.50 21.23
CA PRO A 128 2.77 19.19 20.15
C PRO A 128 2.39 20.65 20.45
N SER A 129 1.94 20.95 21.67
CA SER A 129 1.59 22.31 22.11
C SER A 129 2.76 23.18 22.57
N ALA A 130 3.97 22.63 22.71
CA ALA A 130 5.14 23.42 23.08
C ALA A 130 5.51 24.37 21.94
N ILE A 131 5.96 25.58 22.29
CA ILE A 131 6.45 26.56 21.32
C ILE A 131 7.94 26.37 21.14
N ASP A 132 8.36 26.06 19.91
CA ASP A 132 9.77 25.98 19.55
C ASP A 132 10.40 27.38 19.60
N PRO A 133 11.42 27.62 20.43
CA PRO A 133 12.06 28.93 20.53
C PRO A 133 12.75 29.39 19.24
N ASN A 134 13.05 28.49 18.30
CA ASN A 134 13.72 28.82 17.04
C ASN A 134 12.74 29.28 15.96
N THR A 135 11.57 28.65 15.88
CA THR A 135 10.55 28.95 14.85
C THR A 135 9.40 29.81 15.39
N ASN A 136 9.25 29.91 16.71
CA ASN A 136 8.14 30.58 17.40
C ASN A 136 6.76 30.05 16.97
N LEU A 137 6.69 28.76 16.66
CA LEU A 137 5.49 28.00 16.28
C LEU A 137 5.38 26.76 17.18
N ASP A 138 4.19 26.16 17.20
CA ASP A 138 3.99 24.88 17.87
C ASP A 138 4.52 23.70 17.03
N HIS A 139 4.50 22.49 17.58
CA HIS A 139 5.03 21.30 16.93
C HIS A 139 3.97 20.52 16.12
N ARG A 140 2.92 21.21 15.66
CA ARG A 140 1.83 20.58 14.89
C ARG A 140 1.92 20.92 13.41
N ASP A 141 1.86 19.90 12.56
CA ASP A 141 1.81 20.04 11.12
C ASP A 141 0.59 19.31 10.56
N THR A 142 -0.29 20.05 9.88
CA THR A 142 -1.52 19.55 9.27
C THR A 142 -1.54 19.74 7.75
N ARG A 143 -0.36 19.95 7.13
CA ARG A 143 -0.26 20.21 5.69
C ARG A 143 -0.83 19.08 4.85
N LEU A 144 -0.74 17.82 5.30
CA LEU A 144 -1.34 16.64 4.65
C LEU A 144 -2.73 16.28 5.20
N GLY A 145 -3.38 17.20 5.93
CA GLY A 145 -4.69 16.98 6.57
C GLY A 145 -4.59 16.22 7.89
N LEU A 146 -3.98 15.02 7.88
CA LEU A 146 -3.63 14.30 9.10
C LEU A 146 -2.60 15.08 9.91
N GLY A 147 -2.78 15.16 11.23
CA GLY A 147 -1.84 15.82 12.13
C GLY A 147 -0.55 14.99 12.29
N PHE A 148 0.59 15.61 12.01
CA PHE A 148 1.93 15.09 12.25
C PHE A 148 2.70 16.01 13.21
N HIS A 149 3.66 15.44 13.91
CA HIS A 149 4.67 16.25 14.58
C HIS A 149 5.53 16.97 13.52
N THR A 150 5.88 18.24 13.72
CA THR A 150 6.67 19.01 12.74
C THR A 150 8.02 18.37 12.43
N ASP A 151 8.61 17.68 13.40
CA ASP A 151 9.82 16.86 13.26
C ASP A 151 9.54 15.35 13.02
N SER A 152 8.41 15.00 12.41
CA SER A 152 8.11 13.62 12.00
C SER A 152 9.05 13.15 10.88
N ALA A 153 9.64 11.98 11.04
CA ALA A 153 10.45 11.34 10.02
C ALA A 153 9.60 10.89 8.82
N PHE A 154 8.41 10.33 9.04
CA PHE A 154 7.46 10.04 7.96
C PHE A 154 7.13 11.30 7.16
N LEU A 155 6.77 12.40 7.83
CA LEU A 155 6.41 13.65 7.18
C LEU A 155 7.55 14.22 6.32
N ARG A 156 8.77 14.28 6.89
CA ARG A 156 9.97 14.71 6.15
C ARG A 156 10.24 13.81 4.94
N GLY A 157 10.11 12.49 5.11
CA GLY A 157 10.27 11.53 4.03
C GLY A 157 9.26 11.75 2.92
N MET A 158 7.97 11.93 3.26
CA MET A 158 6.90 12.16 2.29
C MET A 158 7.15 13.43 1.48
N PHE A 159 7.46 14.55 2.14
CA PHE A 159 7.83 15.79 1.44
C PHE A 159 9.16 15.71 0.69
N GLY A 160 10.04 14.76 1.02
CA GLY A 160 11.20 14.45 0.21
C GLY A 160 10.81 13.94 -1.19
N SER A 161 9.71 13.18 -1.28
CA SER A 161 9.23 12.54 -2.52
C SER A 161 8.17 13.34 -3.26
N ILE A 162 7.35 14.11 -2.55
CA ILE A 162 6.36 15.01 -3.16
C ILE A 162 7.09 16.13 -3.90
N LYS A 163 6.82 16.27 -5.20
CA LYS A 163 7.36 17.31 -6.08
C LYS A 163 6.26 18.17 -6.67
N THR A 164 5.05 17.64 -6.81
CA THR A 164 3.91 18.36 -7.36
C THR A 164 3.45 19.42 -6.38
N ALA A 165 3.52 20.69 -6.79
CA ALA A 165 3.14 21.82 -5.95
C ALA A 165 1.65 21.74 -5.59
N GLY A 166 1.34 21.87 -4.29
CA GLY A 166 -0.03 21.86 -3.80
C GLY A 166 -0.66 20.47 -3.72
N LEU A 167 0.08 19.39 -3.99
CA LEU A 167 -0.40 18.01 -3.80
C LEU A 167 -0.91 17.80 -2.38
N GLU A 168 -0.23 18.38 -1.39
CA GLU A 168 -0.59 18.29 0.01
C GLU A 168 -2.01 18.79 0.29
N ASN A 169 -2.52 19.75 -0.50
CA ASN A 169 -3.88 20.27 -0.37
C ASN A 169 -4.93 19.20 -0.72
N ASN A 170 -4.56 18.16 -1.46
CA ASN A 170 -5.43 17.08 -1.91
C ASN A 170 -5.29 15.79 -1.09
N VAL A 171 -4.54 15.84 0.02
CA VAL A 171 -4.35 14.72 0.94
C VAL A 171 -5.05 14.99 2.26
N ASN A 172 -5.68 13.95 2.81
CA ASN A 172 -6.08 13.88 4.21
C ASN A 172 -5.75 12.48 4.76
N GLY A 173 -5.96 12.20 6.04
CA GLY A 173 -5.77 10.84 6.58
C GLY A 173 -6.38 10.63 7.95
N ALA A 174 -6.47 9.41 8.43
CA ALA A 174 -6.96 9.16 9.79
C ALA A 174 -6.06 8.17 10.50
N ILE A 175 -5.95 8.34 11.81
CA ILE A 175 -5.20 7.44 12.68
C ILE A 175 -6.16 6.60 13.52
N ILE A 176 -5.81 5.32 13.70
CA ILE A 176 -6.59 4.34 14.44
C ILE A 176 -5.74 3.83 15.61
N PRO A 177 -5.94 4.38 16.83
CA PRO A 177 -5.36 3.83 18.05
C PRO A 177 -5.86 2.40 18.28
N ALA A 178 -4.96 1.43 18.16
CA ALA A 178 -5.32 0.03 18.29
C ALA A 178 -4.10 -0.80 18.70
N ARG A 179 -4.29 -1.65 19.71
CA ARG A 179 -3.25 -2.53 20.21
C ARG A 179 -3.04 -3.68 19.23
N SER A 180 -1.78 -3.98 18.95
CA SER A 180 -1.33 -5.22 18.34
C SER A 180 -0.44 -5.98 19.31
N ASP A 181 -0.36 -7.30 19.20
CA ASP A 181 0.64 -8.04 19.94
C ASP A 181 2.03 -7.67 19.40
N ASN A 182 3.03 -7.50 20.27
CA ASN A 182 4.35 -7.11 19.82
C ASN A 182 5.13 -8.31 19.26
N ASP A 183 5.88 -8.09 18.19
CA ASP A 183 6.88 -9.03 17.64
C ASP A 183 6.29 -10.39 17.24
N THR A 184 5.07 -10.38 16.70
CA THR A 184 4.52 -11.56 16.04
C THR A 184 4.00 -11.20 14.65
N GLY A 185 4.63 -11.78 13.62
CA GLY A 185 4.06 -11.78 12.26
C GLY A 185 2.68 -12.46 12.17
N ASN A 186 2.21 -13.05 13.27
CA ASN A 186 0.90 -13.68 13.41
C ASN A 186 -0.25 -12.69 13.57
N ASN A 187 0.03 -11.39 13.79
CA ASN A 187 -1.04 -10.41 13.86
C ASN A 187 -1.77 -10.33 12.50
N PRO A 188 -3.10 -10.51 12.46
CA PRO A 188 -3.87 -10.50 11.21
C PRO A 188 -4.13 -9.06 10.70
N HIS A 189 -3.08 -8.26 10.50
CA HIS A 189 -3.19 -6.84 10.11
C HIS A 189 -3.44 -6.60 8.63
N ASN A 190 -3.15 -7.57 7.77
CA ASN A 190 -3.14 -7.34 6.34
C ASN A 190 -4.58 -7.36 5.76
N PRO A 191 -5.08 -6.24 5.20
CA PRO A 191 -6.47 -6.13 4.75
C PRO A 191 -6.69 -6.57 3.30
N MET A 192 -5.66 -7.01 2.58
CA MET A 192 -5.66 -7.16 1.12
C MET A 192 -6.82 -8.00 0.57
N TYR A 193 -7.11 -9.16 1.18
CA TYR A 193 -8.26 -9.98 0.77
C TYR A 193 -9.60 -9.31 1.03
N GLY A 194 -9.72 -8.52 2.11
CA GLY A 194 -10.93 -7.73 2.37
C GLY A 194 -11.10 -6.61 1.35
N ILE A 195 -10.01 -5.99 0.90
CA ILE A 195 -10.03 -4.97 -0.14
C ILE A 195 -10.45 -5.58 -1.49
N GLN A 196 -9.94 -6.76 -1.83
CA GLN A 196 -10.41 -7.52 -2.99
C GLN A 196 -11.91 -7.82 -2.88
N ARG A 197 -12.37 -8.29 -1.73
CA ARG A 197 -13.80 -8.56 -1.47
C ARG A 197 -14.68 -7.31 -1.53
N ALA A 198 -14.12 -6.12 -1.27
CA ALA A 198 -14.78 -4.84 -1.49
C ALA A 198 -14.83 -4.42 -2.98
N GLY A 199 -14.33 -5.26 -3.88
CA GLY A 199 -14.41 -5.14 -5.33
C GLY A 199 -13.13 -4.63 -5.99
N ALA A 200 -12.01 -4.52 -5.28
CA ALA A 200 -10.75 -4.09 -5.88
C ALA A 200 -10.12 -5.24 -6.68
N GLU A 201 -10.04 -5.06 -8.01
CA GLU A 201 -9.53 -6.07 -8.95
C GLU A 201 -8.68 -5.37 -10.00
N GLY A 202 -7.50 -5.92 -10.33
CA GLY A 202 -6.60 -5.36 -11.34
C GLY A 202 -6.79 -6.02 -12.70
N SER A 203 -6.25 -5.40 -13.75
CA SER A 203 -6.33 -5.97 -15.10
C SER A 203 -5.37 -7.13 -15.36
N ILE A 204 -4.33 -7.30 -14.54
CA ILE A 204 -3.36 -8.41 -14.64
C ILE A 204 -3.45 -9.30 -13.39
N LEU A 205 -3.41 -8.68 -12.21
CA LEU A 205 -3.36 -9.36 -10.91
C LEU A 205 -4.52 -8.91 -10.02
N SER A 206 -5.09 -9.82 -9.26
CA SER A 206 -6.02 -9.45 -8.19
C SER A 206 -5.30 -8.69 -7.09
N LEU A 207 -4.22 -9.29 -6.57
CA LEU A 207 -3.45 -8.75 -5.46
C LEU A 207 -1.96 -8.96 -5.71
N CYS A 208 -1.13 -8.01 -5.26
CA CYS A 208 0.32 -8.16 -5.28
C CYS A 208 0.96 -7.83 -3.93
N GLY A 209 2.15 -8.36 -3.67
CA GLY A 209 2.85 -8.10 -2.42
C GLY A 209 4.34 -8.35 -2.52
N SER A 210 5.12 -7.64 -1.72
CA SER A 210 6.59 -7.74 -1.77
C SER A 210 7.18 -8.92 -0.98
N ARG A 211 6.34 -9.75 -0.36
CA ARG A 211 6.74 -11.00 0.31
C ARG A 211 6.06 -12.19 -0.36
N ASN A 212 6.78 -13.31 -0.41
CA ASN A 212 6.18 -14.59 -0.77
C ASN A 212 5.50 -15.22 0.46
N SER A 213 4.30 -14.75 0.78
CA SER A 213 3.49 -15.20 1.92
C SER A 213 2.01 -15.29 1.54
N GLU A 214 1.17 -15.83 2.43
CA GLU A 214 -0.28 -15.93 2.21
C GLU A 214 -0.94 -14.55 2.01
N SER A 215 -0.41 -13.52 2.68
CA SER A 215 -0.94 -12.15 2.66
C SER A 215 -0.20 -11.21 1.68
N GLY A 216 0.88 -11.67 1.06
CA GLY A 216 1.80 -10.83 0.30
C GLY A 216 2.68 -9.89 1.16
N GLY A 217 2.51 -9.92 2.48
CA GLY A 217 3.24 -9.12 3.47
C GLY A 217 3.97 -9.94 4.54
N ASN A 218 4.47 -9.28 5.58
CA ASN A 218 5.00 -9.92 6.80
C ASN A 218 3.86 -10.34 7.74
N SER A 219 2.90 -9.45 7.95
CA SER A 219 1.74 -9.68 8.81
C SER A 219 0.71 -10.57 8.11
N MET A 220 0.06 -11.46 8.87
CA MET A 220 -1.00 -12.32 8.37
C MET A 220 -2.24 -11.53 7.92
N ALA A 221 -3.05 -12.13 7.06
CA ALA A 221 -4.41 -11.66 6.79
C ALA A 221 -5.40 -12.33 7.76
N PRO A 222 -6.53 -11.68 8.11
CA PRO A 222 -7.60 -12.33 8.86
C PRO A 222 -8.08 -13.61 8.16
N ILE A 223 -8.10 -14.73 8.89
CA ILE A 223 -8.43 -16.06 8.33
C ILE A 223 -9.80 -16.08 7.66
N SER A 224 -10.78 -15.37 8.21
CA SER A 224 -12.13 -15.28 7.65
C SER A 224 -12.23 -14.54 6.31
N LEU A 225 -11.17 -13.82 5.92
CA LEU A 225 -11.11 -13.07 4.67
C LEU A 225 -10.29 -13.79 3.59
N ILE A 226 -9.43 -14.75 3.96
CA ILE A 226 -8.53 -15.41 3.00
C ILE A 226 -9.36 -16.15 1.95
N ASN A 227 -9.13 -15.80 0.68
CA ASN A 227 -9.56 -16.59 -0.46
C ASN A 227 -8.32 -17.04 -1.25
N PRO A 228 -7.99 -18.35 -1.26
CA PRO A 228 -6.83 -18.87 -1.97
C PRO A 228 -6.80 -18.57 -3.48
N GLU A 229 -7.96 -18.32 -4.11
CA GLU A 229 -8.05 -17.95 -5.52
C GLU A 229 -7.37 -16.61 -5.82
N PHE A 230 -7.35 -15.70 -4.84
CA PHE A 230 -6.80 -14.35 -5.00
C PHE A 230 -5.46 -14.17 -4.29
N ARG A 231 -4.70 -15.25 -4.10
CA ARG A 231 -3.43 -15.19 -3.37
C ARG A 231 -2.49 -14.15 -4.00
N PRO A 232 -1.94 -13.20 -3.22
CA PRO A 232 -1.09 -12.14 -3.76
C PRO A 232 0.15 -12.66 -4.50
N THR A 233 0.37 -12.13 -5.70
CA THR A 233 1.58 -12.42 -6.49
C THR A 233 2.76 -11.63 -5.93
N LYS A 234 3.91 -12.31 -5.80
CA LYS A 234 5.13 -11.69 -5.27
C LYS A 234 5.72 -10.70 -6.28
N VAL A 235 5.81 -9.43 -5.91
CA VAL A 235 6.47 -8.36 -6.67
C VAL A 235 7.36 -7.55 -5.73
N ASP A 236 8.69 -7.72 -5.83
CA ASP A 236 9.65 -6.97 -4.99
C ASP A 236 10.73 -6.21 -5.75
N ARG A 237 10.74 -6.27 -7.08
CA ARG A 237 11.72 -5.60 -7.95
C ARG A 237 11.17 -5.39 -9.36
N PRO A 238 11.78 -4.50 -10.17
CA PRO A 238 11.31 -4.21 -11.52
C PRO A 238 11.21 -5.44 -12.44
N SER A 239 12.18 -6.36 -12.34
CA SER A 239 12.19 -7.58 -13.15
C SER A 239 11.06 -8.57 -12.82
N ASP A 240 10.48 -8.48 -11.62
CA ASP A 240 9.31 -9.32 -11.29
C ASP A 240 8.08 -8.83 -12.08
N VAL A 241 8.00 -7.52 -12.36
CA VAL A 241 6.87 -6.92 -13.09
C VAL A 241 6.97 -7.18 -14.58
N THR A 242 8.15 -6.97 -15.16
CA THR A 242 8.36 -7.22 -16.60
C THR A 242 8.21 -8.70 -16.95
N GLY A 243 8.52 -9.61 -16.01
CA GLY A 243 8.29 -11.04 -16.17
C GLY A 243 6.84 -11.50 -16.10
N LEU A 244 5.87 -10.65 -15.73
CA LEU A 244 4.45 -11.03 -15.66
C LEU A 244 3.80 -11.17 -17.04
N VAL A 245 4.29 -10.41 -18.02
CA VAL A 245 3.67 -10.32 -19.35
C VAL A 245 4.66 -10.63 -20.47
N ASP A 246 5.73 -11.34 -20.14
CA ASP A 246 6.56 -11.96 -21.17
C ASP A 246 5.71 -13.03 -21.89
N THR A 247 5.16 -12.66 -23.05
CA THR A 247 4.36 -13.53 -23.93
C THR A 247 5.20 -14.66 -24.55
N GLY A 248 6.46 -14.80 -24.16
CA GLY A 248 7.34 -15.90 -24.50
C GLY A 248 7.88 -15.80 -25.93
N GLU A 249 8.24 -16.95 -26.49
CA GLU A 249 8.90 -17.06 -27.80
C GLU A 249 8.04 -16.54 -28.97
N LEU A 250 6.74 -16.30 -28.79
CA LEU A 250 5.83 -15.86 -29.85
C LEU A 250 6.17 -14.45 -30.38
N LEU A 251 6.46 -13.47 -29.52
CA LEU A 251 6.96 -12.14 -29.94
C LEU A 251 8.44 -12.16 -30.38
N ASN A 252 9.16 -13.24 -30.09
CA ASN A 252 10.52 -13.44 -30.58
C ASN A 252 10.54 -14.13 -31.97
N LEU A 253 9.49 -14.88 -32.30
CA LEU A 253 9.30 -15.60 -33.56
C LEU A 253 8.49 -14.79 -34.58
N LEU A 254 7.58 -13.95 -34.10
CA LEU A 254 6.69 -13.08 -34.87
C LEU A 254 6.87 -11.63 -34.40
N ASN A 255 6.66 -10.65 -35.28
CA ASN A 255 6.55 -9.26 -34.83
C ASN A 255 5.25 -9.05 -34.03
N GLU A 256 5.12 -7.92 -33.34
CA GLU A 256 3.98 -7.61 -32.47
C GLU A 256 2.63 -7.72 -33.18
N ASP A 257 2.52 -7.17 -34.39
CA ASP A 257 1.31 -7.20 -35.20
C ASP A 257 0.90 -8.64 -35.58
N ASP A 258 1.88 -9.48 -35.94
CA ASP A 258 1.66 -10.87 -36.32
C ASP A 258 1.24 -11.73 -35.12
N ALA A 259 1.84 -11.51 -33.94
CA ALA A 259 1.46 -12.22 -32.71
C ALA A 259 0.03 -11.86 -32.27
N LEU A 260 -0.34 -10.57 -32.35
CA LEU A 260 -1.69 -10.11 -32.07
C LEU A 260 -2.69 -10.72 -33.05
N ALA A 261 -2.40 -10.68 -34.36
CA ALA A 261 -3.26 -11.27 -35.39
C ALA A 261 -3.49 -12.78 -35.19
N VAL A 262 -2.48 -13.52 -34.71
CA VAL A 262 -2.62 -14.94 -34.34
C VAL A 262 -3.54 -15.11 -33.14
N MET A 263 -3.38 -14.31 -32.08
CA MET A 263 -4.24 -14.37 -30.88
C MET A 263 -5.70 -14.03 -31.20
N GLU A 264 -5.94 -13.01 -32.02
CA GLU A 264 -7.28 -12.70 -32.51
C GLU A 264 -7.86 -13.82 -33.38
N SER A 265 -7.03 -14.48 -34.20
CA SER A 265 -7.46 -15.62 -35.01
C SER A 265 -7.84 -16.82 -34.14
N ILE A 266 -7.09 -17.06 -33.05
CA ILE A 266 -7.42 -18.08 -32.05
C ILE A 266 -8.76 -17.76 -31.37
N TYR A 267 -9.00 -16.50 -31.01
CA TYR A 267 -10.28 -16.05 -30.48
C TYR A 267 -11.42 -16.35 -31.49
N ARG A 268 -11.29 -15.88 -32.73
CA ARG A 268 -12.32 -16.07 -33.79
C ARG A 268 -12.62 -17.54 -34.04
N LEU A 269 -11.58 -18.40 -34.08
CA LEU A 269 -11.75 -19.85 -34.23
C LEU A 269 -12.45 -20.48 -33.01
N SER A 270 -12.09 -20.04 -31.81
CA SER A 270 -12.66 -20.56 -30.56
C SER A 270 -14.12 -20.16 -30.42
N ASP A 271 -14.47 -18.91 -30.69
CA ASP A 271 -15.85 -18.40 -30.69
C ASP A 271 -16.74 -19.15 -31.69
N GLN A 272 -16.27 -19.30 -32.95
CA GLN A 272 -16.98 -20.09 -33.96
C GLN A 272 -17.13 -21.56 -33.56
N LYS A 273 -16.15 -22.12 -32.85
CA LYS A 273 -16.20 -23.51 -32.39
C LYS A 273 -17.20 -23.68 -31.26
N MET A 274 -17.24 -22.76 -30.29
CA MET A 274 -18.21 -22.76 -29.19
C MET A 274 -19.65 -22.73 -29.72
N GLY A 275 -19.93 -21.93 -30.76
CA GLY A 275 -21.25 -21.98 -31.43
C GLY A 275 -21.61 -23.30 -32.15
N ARG A 276 -20.69 -24.29 -32.20
CA ARG A 276 -20.87 -25.59 -32.87
C ARG A 276 -20.63 -26.79 -31.96
N VAL A 277 -20.28 -26.58 -30.69
CA VAL A 277 -20.10 -27.65 -29.70
C VAL A 277 -20.97 -27.34 -28.49
N SER A 278 -21.61 -28.35 -27.92
CA SER A 278 -22.18 -28.23 -26.58
C SER A 278 -21.23 -28.89 -25.60
N THR A 279 -21.02 -28.26 -24.45
CA THR A 279 -20.24 -28.84 -23.35
C THR A 279 -20.99 -29.99 -22.67
N GLY A 280 -22.27 -30.18 -23.00
CA GLY A 280 -23.16 -31.16 -22.34
C GLY A 280 -23.65 -30.70 -20.96
N LEU A 281 -23.36 -29.44 -20.58
CA LEU A 281 -23.72 -28.87 -19.28
C LEU A 281 -25.04 -28.08 -19.32
N ASN A 282 -26.05 -28.60 -20.03
CA ASN A 282 -27.34 -27.96 -20.20
C ASN A 282 -28.24 -28.15 -18.96
N PHE A 283 -27.80 -27.57 -17.85
CA PHE A 283 -28.54 -27.49 -16.60
C PHE A 283 -28.29 -26.11 -15.95
N PRO A 284 -29.24 -25.62 -15.13
CA PRO A 284 -29.15 -24.29 -14.54
C PRO A 284 -27.88 -24.12 -13.72
N ASP A 285 -27.22 -22.97 -13.88
CA ASP A 285 -26.12 -22.58 -13.00
C ASP A 285 -26.68 -22.19 -11.63
N PRO A 286 -26.18 -22.76 -10.52
CA PRO A 286 -26.71 -22.50 -9.19
C PRO A 286 -26.46 -21.07 -8.69
N ASN A 287 -25.51 -20.35 -9.30
CA ASN A 287 -25.11 -19.00 -8.90
C ASN A 287 -25.61 -17.92 -9.89
N ASN A 288 -26.02 -18.30 -11.10
CA ASN A 288 -26.31 -17.38 -12.21
C ASN A 288 -27.64 -17.68 -12.92
N VAL A 289 -28.70 -18.02 -12.19
CA VAL A 289 -30.04 -18.27 -12.76
C VAL A 289 -30.55 -17.00 -13.50
N PRO A 290 -31.04 -17.09 -14.76
CA PRO A 290 -31.50 -18.28 -15.48
C PRO A 290 -30.47 -18.95 -16.41
N LEU A 291 -29.19 -18.55 -16.38
CA LEU A 291 -28.17 -19.10 -17.26
C LEU A 291 -27.91 -20.60 -16.99
N THR A 292 -27.54 -21.32 -18.02
CA THR A 292 -27.03 -22.69 -17.95
C THR A 292 -25.52 -22.71 -17.74
N ARG A 293 -24.98 -23.80 -17.19
CA ARG A 293 -23.53 -23.96 -17.10
C ARG A 293 -22.85 -24.05 -18.47
N ASP A 294 -23.55 -24.52 -19.49
CA ASP A 294 -23.08 -24.51 -20.88
C ASP A 294 -22.79 -23.06 -21.32
N GLU A 295 -23.76 -22.16 -21.12
CA GLU A 295 -23.61 -20.73 -21.43
C GLU A 295 -22.48 -20.07 -20.63
N VAL A 296 -22.35 -20.38 -19.34
CA VAL A 296 -21.27 -19.83 -18.49
C VAL A 296 -19.90 -20.31 -18.97
N VAL A 297 -19.75 -21.58 -19.32
CA VAL A 297 -18.45 -22.13 -19.78
C VAL A 297 -18.09 -21.61 -21.17
N GLU A 298 -19.06 -21.51 -22.07
CA GLU A 298 -18.84 -20.91 -23.39
C GLU A 298 -18.39 -19.46 -23.27
N ASP A 299 -19.04 -18.68 -22.40
CA ASP A 299 -18.68 -17.27 -22.14
C ASP A 299 -17.28 -17.14 -21.55
N LEU A 300 -16.94 -17.97 -20.54
CA LEU A 300 -15.59 -18.03 -19.95
C LEU A 300 -14.50 -18.33 -20.99
N VAL A 301 -14.75 -19.28 -21.90
CA VAL A 301 -13.77 -19.63 -22.94
C VAL A 301 -13.62 -18.49 -23.94
N ARG A 302 -14.73 -17.90 -24.41
CA ARG A 302 -14.70 -16.78 -25.37
C ARG A 302 -13.99 -15.57 -24.76
N CYS A 303 -14.39 -15.14 -23.57
CA CYS A 303 -13.83 -13.98 -22.90
C CYS A 303 -12.39 -14.22 -22.42
N GLY A 304 -12.01 -15.46 -22.08
CA GLY A 304 -10.63 -15.82 -21.74
C GLY A 304 -9.67 -15.63 -22.92
N TYR A 305 -10.04 -16.06 -24.13
CA TYR A 305 -9.21 -15.84 -25.32
C TYR A 305 -9.18 -14.37 -25.74
N LEU A 306 -10.30 -13.65 -25.64
CA LEU A 306 -10.33 -12.21 -25.92
C LEU A 306 -9.46 -11.42 -24.92
N SER A 307 -9.50 -11.78 -23.64
CA SER A 307 -8.66 -11.19 -22.59
C SER A 307 -7.18 -11.46 -22.84
N ALA A 308 -6.81 -12.66 -23.29
CA ALA A 308 -5.42 -12.97 -23.63
C ALA A 308 -4.92 -12.15 -24.82
N ALA A 309 -5.78 -11.90 -25.83
CA ALA A 309 -5.47 -11.02 -26.94
C ALA A 309 -5.34 -9.55 -26.51
N ASP A 310 -6.24 -9.06 -25.64
CA ASP A 310 -6.15 -7.70 -25.04
C ASP A 310 -4.87 -7.51 -24.22
N ILE A 311 -4.46 -8.51 -23.43
CA ILE A 311 -3.21 -8.46 -22.67
C ILE A 311 -2.00 -8.44 -23.60
N ALA A 312 -1.97 -9.29 -24.63
CA ALA A 312 -0.86 -9.31 -25.60
C ALA A 312 -0.73 -7.98 -26.36
N ASP A 313 -1.85 -7.38 -26.74
CA ASP A 313 -1.95 -6.05 -27.36
C ASP A 313 -1.39 -4.95 -26.45
N ARG A 314 -1.79 -4.95 -25.16
CA ARG A 314 -1.45 -3.87 -24.23
C ARG A 314 -0.04 -3.93 -23.65
N PHE A 315 0.55 -5.11 -23.62
CA PHE A 315 1.83 -5.37 -22.96
C PHE A 315 2.84 -5.99 -23.93
N SER A 316 2.71 -5.72 -25.22
CA SER A 316 3.71 -6.09 -26.23
C SER A 316 5.09 -5.50 -25.91
N ASP A 317 5.14 -4.33 -25.25
CA ASP A 317 6.33 -3.73 -24.64
C ASP A 317 6.33 -3.91 -23.11
N PRO A 318 7.13 -4.84 -22.55
CA PRO A 318 7.31 -5.00 -21.11
C PRO A 318 7.84 -3.74 -20.41
N GLY A 319 8.48 -2.82 -21.15
CA GLY A 319 8.96 -1.54 -20.64
C GLY A 319 7.85 -0.65 -20.09
N ALA A 320 6.61 -0.80 -20.58
CA ALA A 320 5.46 -0.08 -20.05
C ALA A 320 5.20 -0.38 -18.56
N LEU A 321 5.51 -1.61 -18.13
CA LEU A 321 5.38 -2.06 -16.75
C LEU A 321 6.61 -1.76 -15.88
N ASP A 322 7.77 -1.55 -16.50
CA ASP A 322 9.02 -1.36 -15.80
C ASP A 322 9.07 0.02 -15.09
N PRO A 323 9.09 0.08 -13.74
CA PRO A 323 9.23 1.35 -13.04
C PRO A 323 10.60 2.01 -13.24
N SER A 324 11.62 1.26 -13.68
CA SER A 324 12.96 1.78 -13.97
C SER A 324 13.04 2.54 -15.30
N GLN A 325 12.04 2.39 -16.18
CA GLN A 325 11.92 3.11 -17.44
C GLN A 325 10.94 4.30 -17.33
N ASP A 326 10.25 4.46 -16.21
CA ASP A 326 9.23 5.49 -16.02
C ASP A 326 9.85 6.85 -15.65
N ASP A 327 9.64 7.85 -16.51
CA ASP A 327 10.15 9.21 -16.32
C ASP A 327 9.54 9.90 -15.09
N ASN A 328 8.33 9.53 -14.66
CA ASN A 328 7.75 10.07 -13.44
C ASN A 328 8.45 9.51 -12.20
N ILE A 329 9.01 8.30 -12.27
CA ILE A 329 9.60 7.60 -11.13
C ILE A 329 11.09 7.93 -10.98
N VAL A 330 11.90 7.76 -12.05
CA VAL A 330 13.38 7.89 -11.94
C VAL A 330 14.06 8.66 -13.06
N ASN A 331 13.58 8.56 -14.31
CA ASN A 331 14.35 9.04 -15.48
C ASN A 331 14.08 10.49 -15.90
N GLY A 332 12.96 11.09 -15.45
CA GLY A 332 12.61 12.46 -15.78
C GLY A 332 13.39 13.52 -14.98
N ALA A 333 13.47 14.74 -15.51
CA ALA A 333 14.15 15.85 -14.84
C ALA A 333 13.53 16.23 -13.47
N ASN A 334 12.24 15.94 -13.28
CA ASN A 334 11.50 16.13 -12.03
C ASN A 334 10.97 14.78 -11.49
N SER A 335 11.67 13.68 -11.73
CA SER A 335 11.29 12.35 -11.23
C SER A 335 11.19 12.31 -9.70
N ILE A 336 10.41 11.36 -9.17
CA ILE A 336 10.23 11.14 -7.72
C ILE A 336 11.58 10.87 -7.05
N PHE A 337 12.35 9.95 -7.65
CA PHE A 337 13.67 9.54 -7.19
C PHE A 337 14.72 9.97 -8.21
N THR A 338 15.86 10.43 -7.72
CA THR A 338 17.02 10.62 -8.59
C THR A 338 17.57 9.25 -9.04
N ASN A 339 18.27 9.25 -10.17
CA ASN A 339 18.99 8.06 -10.64
C ASN A 339 19.94 7.47 -9.57
N ALA A 340 20.61 8.33 -8.79
CA ALA A 340 21.53 7.91 -7.74
C ALA A 340 20.80 7.20 -6.58
N GLU A 341 19.63 7.70 -6.18
CA GLU A 341 18.80 7.09 -5.14
C GLU A 341 18.20 5.76 -5.63
N TYR A 342 17.63 5.75 -6.83
CA TYR A 342 16.88 4.60 -7.34
C TYR A 342 17.78 3.42 -7.74
N PHE A 343 18.94 3.69 -8.33
CA PHE A 343 19.91 2.65 -8.72
C PHE A 343 21.01 2.42 -7.67
N GLY A 344 20.86 3.02 -6.48
CA GLY A 344 21.72 2.77 -5.33
C GLY A 344 21.76 1.27 -4.99
N ASN A 345 22.96 0.76 -4.73
CA ASN A 345 23.19 -0.61 -4.23
C ASN A 345 23.19 -0.63 -2.70
N ASP A 346 22.24 0.07 -2.10
CA ASP A 346 22.01 0.19 -0.67
C ASP A 346 20.55 -0.14 -0.33
N ARG A 347 20.21 -0.08 0.96
CA ARG A 347 18.87 -0.42 1.41
C ARG A 347 17.84 0.59 0.91
N ASP A 348 18.19 1.87 0.78
CA ASP A 348 17.28 2.90 0.25
C ASP A 348 16.89 2.56 -1.20
N GLY A 349 17.88 2.30 -2.07
CA GLY A 349 17.62 1.93 -3.45
C GLY A 349 16.80 0.64 -3.58
N ASP A 350 17.05 -0.37 -2.74
CA ASP A 350 16.23 -1.59 -2.70
C ASP A 350 14.77 -1.31 -2.31
N GLU A 351 14.55 -0.50 -1.27
CA GLU A 351 13.20 -0.14 -0.81
C GLU A 351 12.46 0.74 -1.82
N PHE A 352 13.15 1.64 -2.53
CA PHE A 352 12.58 2.47 -3.58
C PHE A 352 12.17 1.67 -4.80
N ARG A 353 13.03 0.74 -5.28
CA ARG A 353 12.70 -0.15 -6.41
C ARG A 353 11.52 -1.07 -6.11
N LYS A 354 11.48 -1.64 -4.91
CA LYS A 354 10.36 -2.47 -4.44
C LYS A 354 9.06 -1.68 -4.37
N THR A 355 9.11 -0.50 -3.74
CA THR A 355 7.94 0.38 -3.63
C THR A 355 7.46 0.78 -5.01
N ALA A 356 8.36 1.21 -5.91
CA ALA A 356 8.01 1.63 -7.26
C ALA A 356 7.34 0.50 -8.07
N SER A 357 7.79 -0.74 -7.89
CA SER A 357 7.21 -1.91 -8.56
C SER A 357 5.76 -2.18 -8.13
N VAL A 358 5.48 -2.18 -6.82
CA VAL A 358 4.12 -2.35 -6.29
C VAL A 358 3.24 -1.14 -6.59
N MET A 359 3.78 0.07 -6.39
CA MET A 359 3.13 1.35 -6.63
C MET A 359 2.62 1.47 -8.06
N LYS A 360 3.47 1.19 -9.04
CA LYS A 360 3.12 1.24 -10.46
C LYS A 360 2.03 0.22 -10.79
N MET A 361 2.18 -1.02 -10.34
CA MET A 361 1.17 -2.07 -10.56
C MET A 361 -0.21 -1.68 -10.03
N VAL A 362 -0.28 -1.09 -8.85
CA VAL A 362 -1.56 -0.77 -8.21
C VAL A 362 -2.18 0.52 -8.77
N ILE A 363 -1.40 1.59 -8.93
CA ILE A 363 -1.91 2.90 -9.34
C ILE A 363 -2.29 2.93 -10.82
N ASP A 364 -1.60 2.17 -11.68
CA ASP A 364 -1.96 2.05 -13.09
C ASP A 364 -3.13 1.07 -13.32
N GLY A 365 -3.59 0.36 -12.28
CA GLY A 365 -4.73 -0.55 -12.33
C GLY A 365 -4.39 -1.97 -12.79
N TYR A 366 -3.10 -2.34 -12.83
CA TYR A 366 -2.66 -3.70 -13.16
C TYR A 366 -2.88 -4.68 -12.00
N ALA A 367 -2.87 -4.19 -10.76
CA ALA A 367 -3.19 -4.93 -9.54
C ALA A 367 -4.31 -4.23 -8.76
N GLY A 368 -5.24 -5.00 -8.19
CA GLY A 368 -6.37 -4.43 -7.41
C GLY A 368 -5.92 -3.78 -6.10
N ALA A 369 -4.96 -4.40 -5.42
CA ALA A 369 -4.30 -3.83 -4.25
C ALA A 369 -2.86 -4.37 -4.10
N GLY A 370 -2.04 -3.65 -3.33
CA GLY A 370 -0.62 -3.98 -3.12
C GLY A 370 -0.15 -3.88 -1.67
N CYS A 371 0.77 -4.77 -1.28
CA CYS A 371 1.43 -4.73 0.03
C CYS A 371 2.95 -4.55 -0.08
N VAL A 372 3.47 -3.43 0.44
CA VAL A 372 4.91 -3.16 0.56
C VAL A 372 5.37 -3.46 1.99
N THR A 373 6.25 -4.43 2.15
CA THR A 373 6.82 -4.80 3.45
C THR A 373 8.20 -4.19 3.60
N MET A 374 8.38 -3.42 4.66
CA MET A 374 9.67 -2.83 5.02
C MET A 374 10.15 -3.44 6.33
N GLY A 375 11.38 -3.97 6.35
CA GLY A 375 11.89 -4.71 7.49
C GLY A 375 12.78 -3.89 8.43
N GLY A 376 12.93 -4.39 9.66
CA GLY A 376 13.91 -3.90 10.62
C GLY A 376 13.39 -2.78 11.51
N TYR A 377 12.08 -2.70 11.74
CA TYR A 377 11.47 -1.71 12.63
C TYR A 377 11.59 -2.07 14.12
N ASP A 378 12.34 -3.12 14.46
CA ASP A 378 12.73 -3.44 15.84
C ASP A 378 13.90 -2.53 16.27
N TYR A 379 13.61 -1.50 17.07
CA TYR A 379 14.61 -0.51 17.49
C TYR A 379 15.16 -0.72 18.91
N HIS A 380 15.01 -1.91 19.52
CA HIS A 380 15.46 -2.15 20.91
C HIS A 380 16.97 -2.06 21.13
N GLY A 381 17.77 -1.80 20.10
CA GLY A 381 19.18 -1.46 20.20
C GLY A 381 19.48 -0.13 20.91
N GLY A 382 18.46 0.66 21.26
CA GLY A 382 18.60 1.87 22.08
C GLY A 382 19.20 3.06 21.33
N ALA A 383 18.88 3.23 20.05
CA ALA A 383 19.27 4.40 19.28
C ALA A 383 18.05 4.95 18.54
N ARG A 384 17.59 6.13 18.94
CA ARG A 384 16.49 6.85 18.26
C ARG A 384 16.81 7.06 16.79
N ALA A 385 18.07 7.37 16.50
CA ALA A 385 18.55 7.59 15.14
C ALA A 385 18.26 6.45 14.16
N GLU A 386 18.36 5.19 14.60
CA GLU A 386 18.07 4.05 13.73
C GLU A 386 16.59 4.03 13.31
N GLY A 387 15.70 4.46 14.20
CA GLY A 387 14.29 4.63 13.89
C GLY A 387 14.01 5.81 12.98
N GLU A 388 14.61 6.96 13.24
CA GLU A 388 14.45 8.15 12.40
C GLU A 388 14.83 7.90 10.93
N VAL A 389 15.94 7.19 10.69
CA VAL A 389 16.40 6.89 9.32
C VAL A 389 15.43 5.94 8.61
N LYS A 390 14.94 4.91 9.30
CA LYS A 390 14.00 3.93 8.73
C LYS A 390 12.62 4.55 8.49
N ASP A 391 12.13 5.35 9.44
CA ASP A 391 10.87 6.07 9.30
C ASP A 391 10.97 7.11 8.18
N PHE A 392 12.10 7.80 8.03
CA PHE A 392 12.32 8.71 6.90
C PHE A 392 12.26 7.97 5.57
N ARG A 393 12.90 6.80 5.47
CA ARG A 393 12.84 5.92 4.28
C ARG A 393 11.40 5.48 3.98
N ALA A 394 10.65 5.03 4.99
CA ALA A 394 9.23 4.70 4.83
C ALA A 394 8.42 5.90 4.35
N GLY A 395 8.67 7.09 4.91
CA GLY A 395 8.07 8.33 4.47
C GLY A 395 8.38 8.63 2.99
N ARG A 396 9.63 8.42 2.53
CA ARG A 396 10.00 8.57 1.12
C ARG A 396 9.17 7.64 0.22
N CYS A 397 8.98 6.39 0.63
CA CYS A 397 8.14 5.43 -0.10
C CYS A 397 6.66 5.84 -0.11
N MET A 398 6.12 6.28 1.02
CA MET A 398 4.73 6.77 1.13
C MET A 398 4.48 8.01 0.25
N GLY A 399 5.39 8.98 0.29
CA GLY A 399 5.31 10.18 -0.53
C GLY A 399 5.47 9.89 -2.02
N ALA A 400 6.23 8.84 -2.39
CA ALA A 400 6.34 8.39 -3.77
C ALA A 400 5.00 7.88 -4.29
N CYS A 401 4.25 7.10 -3.50
CA CYS A 401 2.92 6.65 -3.87
C CYS A 401 1.94 7.82 -4.07
N LEU A 402 1.97 8.82 -3.19
CA LEU A 402 1.14 10.02 -3.32
C LEU A 402 1.51 10.83 -4.59
N GLU A 403 2.81 11.06 -4.81
CA GLU A 403 3.30 11.80 -5.97
C GLU A 403 2.95 11.07 -7.27
N TYR A 404 3.17 9.75 -7.35
CA TYR A 404 2.84 8.96 -8.54
C TYR A 404 1.33 8.95 -8.80
N ALA A 405 0.51 8.79 -7.77
CA ALA A 405 -0.95 8.87 -7.89
C ALA A 405 -1.41 10.23 -8.45
N SER A 406 -0.74 11.32 -8.10
CA SER A 406 -1.06 12.65 -8.65
C SER A 406 -0.66 12.84 -10.11
N ARG A 407 0.41 12.17 -10.55
CA ARG A 407 0.92 12.24 -11.94
C ARG A 407 0.25 11.23 -12.86
N ALA A 408 -0.31 10.17 -12.28
CA ALA A 408 -1.10 9.19 -13.00
C ALA A 408 -2.27 9.88 -13.72
N ASN A 409 -2.86 9.17 -14.67
CA ASN A 409 -3.92 9.71 -15.53
C ASN A 409 -3.53 10.99 -16.26
N ASN A 410 -2.30 11.04 -16.77
CA ASN A 410 -1.76 12.16 -17.56
C ASN A 410 -1.75 13.47 -16.77
N GLY A 411 -1.46 13.39 -15.47
CA GLY A 411 -1.51 14.51 -14.56
C GLY A 411 -2.92 14.90 -14.08
N LEU A 412 -3.97 14.16 -14.48
CA LEU A 412 -5.30 14.33 -13.87
C LEU A 412 -5.41 13.66 -12.49
N GLY A 413 -4.45 12.80 -12.18
CA GLY A 413 -4.40 12.05 -10.93
C GLY A 413 -5.37 10.87 -10.89
N VAL A 414 -5.07 9.94 -9.97
CA VAL A 414 -5.92 8.81 -9.58
C VAL A 414 -6.02 8.85 -8.05
N PRO A 415 -7.22 8.71 -7.45
CA PRO A 415 -7.31 8.66 -5.99
C PRO A 415 -6.50 7.48 -5.43
N LEU A 416 -6.06 7.59 -4.18
CA LEU A 416 -5.29 6.52 -3.53
C LEU A 416 -5.68 6.45 -2.07
N MET A 417 -5.95 5.25 -1.56
CA MET A 417 -5.96 4.98 -0.12
C MET A 417 -4.68 4.22 0.23
N MET A 418 -3.87 4.81 1.10
CA MET A 418 -2.61 4.25 1.55
C MET A 418 -2.69 3.94 3.05
N TYR A 419 -2.61 2.67 3.42
CA TYR A 419 -2.69 2.22 4.81
C TYR A 419 -1.30 1.85 5.35
N VAL A 420 -0.98 2.26 6.57
CA VAL A 420 0.33 2.03 7.20
C VAL A 420 0.10 1.38 8.55
N PHE A 421 0.75 0.24 8.76
CA PHE A 421 0.65 -0.52 9.99
C PHE A 421 1.97 -1.19 10.34
N SER A 422 2.04 -1.67 11.58
CA SER A 422 3.19 -2.40 12.10
C SER A 422 2.72 -3.51 13.03
N ASP A 423 3.45 -4.62 13.06
CA ASP A 423 3.27 -5.77 13.93
C ASP A 423 3.88 -5.57 15.33
N GLY A 424 3.81 -4.34 15.83
CA GLY A 424 4.25 -3.98 17.17
C GLY A 424 4.25 -2.48 17.37
N SER A 425 4.68 -2.08 18.55
CA SER A 425 4.89 -0.68 18.91
C SER A 425 5.84 -0.60 20.09
N LEU A 426 6.29 0.59 20.39
CA LEU A 426 7.45 0.82 21.24
C LEU A 426 7.23 1.99 22.20
N SER A 427 8.09 2.08 23.18
CA SER A 427 8.10 3.18 24.15
C SER A 427 9.50 3.63 24.50
N SER A 428 9.60 4.92 24.83
CA SER A 428 10.80 5.54 25.36
C SER A 428 10.75 5.60 26.89
N ASN A 429 11.92 5.55 27.51
CA ASN A 429 12.13 5.83 28.92
C ASN A 429 12.60 7.27 29.17
N GLY A 430 12.63 8.12 28.13
CA GLY A 430 13.01 9.53 28.21
C GLY A 430 14.50 9.82 28.07
N VAL A 431 15.37 8.82 27.86
CA VAL A 431 16.78 9.08 27.50
C VAL A 431 16.84 9.72 26.11
N ILE A 432 17.54 10.85 25.97
CA ILE A 432 17.57 11.63 24.74
C ILE A 432 18.77 11.23 23.86
N ASP A 433 18.51 11.08 22.56
CA ASP A 433 19.53 10.93 21.52
C ASP A 433 19.77 12.28 20.81
N ASP A 434 20.76 13.03 21.31
CA ASP A 434 21.16 14.33 20.75
C ASP A 434 22.01 14.22 19.47
N SER A 435 22.17 13.01 18.89
CA SER A 435 22.83 12.90 17.60
C SER A 435 22.01 13.58 16.50
N LEU A 436 22.66 14.00 15.42
CA LEU A 436 22.00 14.64 14.27
C LEU A 436 20.81 13.80 13.76
N ASP A 437 20.97 12.48 13.75
CA ASP A 437 19.98 11.52 13.29
C ASP A 437 18.97 11.17 14.40
N GLY A 438 19.32 11.31 15.68
CA GLY A 438 18.43 11.12 16.84
C GLY A 438 17.51 12.31 17.11
N ARG A 439 17.90 13.49 16.61
CA ARG A 439 17.09 14.72 16.56
C ARG A 439 16.62 15.24 17.91
N GLY A 440 17.35 14.93 18.99
CA GLY A 440 17.00 15.35 20.34
C GLY A 440 15.73 14.65 20.87
N LYS A 441 15.35 13.52 20.29
CA LYS A 441 14.17 12.75 20.69
C LYS A 441 14.53 11.57 21.58
N GLY A 442 13.53 11.04 22.27
CA GLY A 442 13.69 9.91 23.21
C GLY A 442 14.08 8.62 22.49
N GLU A 443 15.07 7.90 23.05
CA GLU A 443 15.50 6.58 22.63
C GLU A 443 14.39 5.54 22.84
N TRP A 444 14.32 4.55 21.94
CA TRP A 444 13.42 3.42 22.05
C TRP A 444 14.02 2.33 22.92
N THR A 445 13.30 1.94 23.97
CA THR A 445 13.87 1.10 25.03
C THR A 445 13.08 -0.18 25.31
N SER A 446 11.81 -0.22 24.92
CA SER A 446 10.97 -1.40 25.11
C SER A 446 9.80 -1.39 24.14
N ASP A 447 9.44 -2.59 23.71
CA ASP A 447 8.16 -2.94 23.13
C ASP A 447 7.01 -2.52 24.05
N ASN A 448 5.94 -1.95 23.48
CA ASN A 448 4.77 -1.54 24.24
C ASN A 448 3.49 -1.43 23.38
N SER A 449 2.74 -2.53 23.26
CA SER A 449 1.45 -2.59 22.55
C SER A 449 0.44 -1.48 22.91
N SER A 450 0.57 -0.83 24.06
CA SER A 450 -0.35 0.22 24.50
C SER A 450 -0.09 1.57 23.83
N THR A 451 1.02 1.73 23.09
CA THR A 451 1.30 2.92 22.27
C THR A 451 1.02 2.69 20.78
N ALA A 452 0.50 1.51 20.42
CA ALA A 452 0.25 1.14 19.03
C ALA A 452 -0.87 1.97 18.38
N ALA A 453 -0.65 2.27 17.10
CA ALA A 453 -1.65 2.82 16.22
C ALA A 453 -1.34 2.36 14.79
N SER A 454 -2.33 2.42 13.92
CA SER A 454 -2.14 2.39 12.47
C SER A 454 -2.74 3.66 11.88
N PHE A 455 -2.39 4.03 10.66
CA PHE A 455 -3.02 5.18 10.03
C PHE A 455 -3.19 4.94 8.54
N PHE A 456 -4.05 5.72 7.91
CA PHE A 456 -4.13 5.77 6.46
C PHE A 456 -4.16 7.20 5.96
N LEU A 457 -3.61 7.41 4.77
CA LEU A 457 -3.73 8.64 4.01
C LEU A 457 -4.62 8.37 2.80
N VAL A 458 -5.40 9.38 2.42
CA VAL A 458 -6.25 9.38 1.24
C VAL A 458 -5.85 10.58 0.39
N TYR A 459 -5.48 10.31 -0.86
CA TYR A 459 -5.33 11.32 -1.89
C TYR A 459 -6.58 11.31 -2.78
N SER A 460 -7.11 12.49 -3.07
CA SER A 460 -8.16 12.68 -4.07
C SER A 460 -7.76 13.79 -5.04
N PRO A 461 -7.78 13.55 -6.36
CA PRO A 461 -7.26 14.53 -7.32
C PRO A 461 -8.10 15.81 -7.40
N LEU A 462 -9.38 15.76 -7.04
CA LEU A 462 -10.29 16.91 -7.16
C LEU A 462 -10.21 17.88 -5.97
N ARG A 463 -10.04 17.35 -4.75
CA ARG A 463 -10.07 18.12 -3.51
C ARG A 463 -9.53 17.32 -2.34
N ARG A 464 -9.22 17.99 -1.24
CA ARG A 464 -8.98 17.33 0.04
C ARG A 464 -10.16 16.44 0.44
N PRO A 465 -9.94 15.16 0.79
CA PRO A 465 -10.97 14.34 1.43
C PRO A 465 -11.50 15.03 2.69
N THR A 466 -12.82 15.13 2.80
CA THR A 466 -13.49 15.82 3.90
C THR A 466 -13.82 14.81 4.99
N LEU A 467 -13.54 15.17 6.26
CA LEU A 467 -13.92 14.35 7.40
C LEU A 467 -15.43 14.09 7.39
N PHE A 468 -15.83 12.92 7.88
CA PHE A 468 -17.22 12.51 7.91
C PHE A 468 -18.08 13.49 8.74
N GLN A 469 -19.21 13.90 8.19
CA GLN A 469 -20.17 14.84 8.80
C GLN A 469 -21.62 14.40 8.60
N SER A 470 -21.87 13.46 7.68
CA SER A 470 -23.20 13.02 7.28
C SER A 470 -23.83 11.95 8.19
N GLY A 471 -23.10 11.55 9.24
CA GLY A 471 -23.50 10.50 10.18
C GLY A 471 -24.55 10.90 11.22
N SER A 472 -25.09 9.88 11.87
CA SER A 472 -26.04 10.00 12.99
C SER A 472 -25.40 9.86 14.38
N ASP A 473 -24.07 9.76 14.42
CA ASP A 473 -23.29 9.47 15.63
C ASP A 473 -23.10 10.68 16.56
N GLY A 474 -23.36 11.88 16.06
CA GLY A 474 -23.32 13.13 16.82
C GLY A 474 -21.91 13.57 17.20
N LEU A 475 -20.87 13.01 16.58
CA LEU A 475 -19.50 13.42 16.80
C LEU A 475 -19.15 14.64 15.95
N PRO A 476 -18.28 15.53 16.44
CA PRO A 476 -17.77 16.61 15.62
C PRO A 476 -16.72 16.06 14.62
N PRO A 477 -16.53 16.68 13.44
CA PRO A 477 -15.69 16.13 12.37
C PRO A 477 -14.27 15.76 12.79
N GLU A 478 -13.65 16.53 13.69
CA GLU A 478 -12.29 16.28 14.20
C GLU A 478 -12.11 14.92 14.90
N GLN A 479 -13.19 14.34 15.45
CA GLN A 479 -13.16 13.00 16.04
C GLN A 479 -13.17 11.88 14.99
N HIS A 480 -13.50 12.17 13.74
CA HIS A 480 -13.36 11.24 12.62
C HIS A 480 -11.92 11.18 12.07
N GLN A 481 -11.06 12.13 12.45
CA GLN A 481 -9.63 12.11 12.12
C GLN A 481 -8.85 11.08 12.97
N GLN A 482 -9.37 10.74 14.16
CA GLN A 482 -8.81 9.73 15.05
C GLN A 482 -9.88 8.74 15.50
N LEU A 483 -9.86 7.53 14.94
CA LEU A 483 -10.87 6.50 15.22
C LEU A 483 -10.50 5.70 16.47
N GLY A 484 -10.80 6.29 17.64
CA GLY A 484 -10.37 5.82 18.95
C GLY A 484 -9.60 6.91 19.69
N TYR A 485 -8.97 6.59 20.82
CA TYR A 485 -8.21 7.58 21.57
C TYR A 485 -7.22 6.96 22.56
N PHE A 486 -6.30 7.80 23.01
CA PHE A 486 -5.37 7.49 24.09
C PHE A 486 -5.85 8.10 25.42
N THR A 487 -5.40 7.54 26.53
CA THR A 487 -5.43 8.22 27.82
C THR A 487 -4.43 9.37 27.82
N ALA A 488 -4.58 10.34 28.73
CA ALA A 488 -3.56 11.38 28.93
C ALA A 488 -2.14 10.81 29.19
N GLY A 489 -2.02 9.57 29.70
CA GLY A 489 -0.75 8.87 29.93
C GLY A 489 -0.16 8.17 28.69
N GLY A 490 -0.81 8.27 27.52
CA GLY A 490 -0.35 7.65 26.28
C GLY A 490 -0.58 6.14 26.22
N ASP A 491 -1.72 5.67 26.75
CA ASP A 491 -2.19 4.29 26.57
C ASP A 491 -3.45 4.27 25.70
N VAL A 492 -3.50 3.39 24.69
CA VAL A 492 -4.72 3.15 23.90
C VAL A 492 -5.88 2.78 24.82
N VAL A 493 -7.00 3.50 24.68
CA VAL A 493 -8.23 3.18 25.42
C VAL A 493 -8.94 2.02 24.74
N ARG A 494 -8.85 0.85 25.37
CA ARG A 494 -9.30 -0.45 24.82
C ARG A 494 -10.81 -0.54 24.55
N SER A 495 -11.61 0.33 25.17
CA SER A 495 -13.05 0.43 24.96
C SER A 495 -13.43 1.55 23.98
N GLY A 496 -12.45 2.26 23.41
CA GLY A 496 -12.68 3.40 22.53
C GLY A 496 -13.29 2.99 21.19
N THR A 497 -12.84 1.87 20.62
CA THR A 497 -13.39 1.26 19.40
C THR A 497 -13.34 -0.27 19.49
N PRO A 498 -14.13 -0.99 18.67
CA PRO A 498 -14.01 -2.44 18.55
C PRO A 498 -12.60 -2.90 18.13
N GLY A 499 -11.90 -2.12 17.29
CA GLY A 499 -10.55 -2.44 16.85
C GLY A 499 -9.46 -2.20 17.91
N ALA A 500 -9.75 -1.47 18.99
CA ALA A 500 -8.73 -1.02 19.95
C ALA A 500 -7.98 -2.17 20.66
N ASN A 501 -8.60 -3.35 20.79
CA ASN A 501 -8.00 -4.54 21.38
C ASN A 501 -8.10 -5.80 20.51
N ASN A 502 -8.54 -5.67 19.25
CA ASN A 502 -8.77 -6.78 18.34
C ASN A 502 -8.36 -6.42 16.92
N VAL A 503 -7.26 -7.02 16.48
CA VAL A 503 -6.66 -6.75 15.17
C VAL A 503 -7.60 -7.12 14.00
N ASN A 504 -8.46 -8.13 14.15
CA ASN A 504 -9.43 -8.46 13.10
C ASN A 504 -10.48 -7.35 12.94
N GLN A 505 -10.94 -6.77 14.05
CA GLN A 505 -11.87 -5.63 14.02
C GLN A 505 -11.17 -4.36 13.53
N LEU A 506 -9.89 -4.18 13.83
CA LEU A 506 -9.08 -3.11 13.23
C LEU A 506 -9.06 -3.22 11.70
N VAL A 507 -8.81 -4.40 11.14
CA VAL A 507 -8.87 -4.62 9.68
C VAL A 507 -10.27 -4.28 9.16
N GLN A 508 -11.34 -4.72 9.84
CA GLN A 508 -12.70 -4.38 9.43
C GLN A 508 -12.96 -2.86 9.43
N MET A 509 -12.38 -2.10 10.37
CA MET A 509 -12.46 -0.63 10.35
C MET A 509 -11.78 -0.03 9.10
N VAL A 510 -10.64 -0.58 8.67
CA VAL A 510 -9.97 -0.15 7.42
C VAL A 510 -10.86 -0.47 6.21
N LEU A 511 -11.47 -1.65 6.18
CA LEU A 511 -12.38 -2.06 5.10
C LEU A 511 -13.64 -1.19 5.03
N LEU A 512 -14.21 -0.83 6.19
CA LEU A 512 -15.32 0.11 6.29
C LEU A 512 -14.96 1.46 5.67
N ASN A 513 -13.79 2.00 6.03
CA ASN A 513 -13.32 3.27 5.50
C ASN A 513 -13.03 3.21 4.00
N TYR A 514 -12.50 2.09 3.50
CA TYR A 514 -12.35 1.89 2.07
C TYR A 514 -13.70 1.90 1.35
N MET A 515 -14.72 1.20 1.86
CA MET A 515 -16.07 1.24 1.28
C MET A 515 -16.74 2.60 1.42
N ALA A 516 -16.51 3.33 2.52
CA ALA A 516 -17.03 4.68 2.72
C ALA A 516 -16.55 5.66 1.66
N LEU A 517 -15.26 5.59 1.28
CA LEU A 517 -14.70 6.41 0.19
C LEU A 517 -15.43 6.21 -1.14
N HIS A 518 -16.07 5.05 -1.34
CA HIS A 518 -16.85 4.70 -2.52
C HIS A 518 -18.36 4.93 -2.38
N ASN A 519 -18.82 5.57 -1.30
CA ASN A 519 -20.24 5.72 -0.97
C ASN A 519 -20.95 4.36 -0.75
N GLN A 520 -20.26 3.38 -0.16
CA GLN A 520 -20.77 2.02 0.07
C GLN A 520 -20.76 1.60 1.55
N ASN A 521 -20.54 2.53 2.49
CA ASN A 521 -20.56 2.23 3.93
C ASN A 521 -21.90 1.64 4.40
N GLY A 522 -23.03 2.06 3.82
CA GLY A 522 -24.35 1.49 4.10
C GLY A 522 -24.51 0.02 3.71
N ASP A 523 -23.71 -0.46 2.75
CA ASP A 523 -23.73 -1.84 2.28
C ASP A 523 -22.74 -2.74 3.03
N PHE A 524 -21.92 -2.19 3.94
CA PHE A 524 -20.83 -2.91 4.60
C PHE A 524 -21.27 -4.23 5.25
N ALA A 525 -22.42 -4.21 5.93
CA ALA A 525 -23.00 -5.35 6.63
C ALA A 525 -23.83 -6.30 5.73
N THR A 526 -23.84 -6.10 4.41
CA THR A 526 -24.62 -6.91 3.47
C THR A 526 -23.78 -8.01 2.83
N ASN A 527 -24.44 -9.01 2.24
CA ASN A 527 -23.79 -10.01 1.39
C ASN A 527 -23.67 -9.42 -0.04
N PRO A 528 -22.50 -9.44 -0.72
CA PRO A 528 -21.32 -10.27 -0.50
C PRO A 528 -20.21 -9.70 0.42
N PHE A 529 -20.37 -8.50 0.98
CA PHE A 529 -19.34 -7.80 1.77
C PHE A 529 -19.08 -8.44 3.14
N PHE A 530 -19.46 -7.83 4.25
CA PHE A 530 -19.02 -8.27 5.59
C PHE A 530 -20.21 -8.49 6.54
N PRO A 531 -21.16 -9.41 6.25
CA PRO A 531 -22.37 -9.59 7.06
C PRO A 531 -22.10 -10.11 8.49
N THR A 532 -20.92 -10.67 8.75
CA THR A 532 -20.50 -11.17 10.07
C THR A 532 -19.44 -10.28 10.73
N HIS A 533 -19.43 -8.97 10.42
CA HIS A 533 -18.50 -8.02 11.01
C HIS A 533 -18.78 -7.81 12.51
N GLY A 534 -17.75 -7.35 13.24
CA GLY A 534 -17.81 -7.09 14.68
C GLY A 534 -17.81 -5.61 15.04
N LEU A 535 -18.24 -4.72 14.14
CA LEU A 535 -18.10 -3.26 14.35
C LEU A 535 -19.30 -2.59 15.05
N GLY A 536 -20.38 -3.33 15.27
CA GLY A 536 -21.60 -2.80 15.89
C GLY A 536 -22.70 -2.50 14.87
N ASP A 537 -23.65 -1.64 15.25
CA ASP A 537 -24.79 -1.21 14.44
C ASP A 537 -24.43 -0.06 13.47
N SER A 538 -25.41 0.45 12.73
CA SER A 538 -25.21 1.54 11.76
C SER A 538 -24.64 2.81 12.38
N THR A 539 -25.10 3.20 13.58
CA THR A 539 -24.54 4.36 14.29
C THR A 539 -23.09 4.12 14.73
N SER A 540 -22.73 2.88 15.05
CA SER A 540 -21.34 2.51 15.31
C SER A 540 -20.50 2.56 14.03
N LEU A 541 -21.06 2.20 12.87
CA LEU A 541 -20.37 2.34 11.58
C LEU A 541 -20.13 3.82 11.22
N ASP A 542 -21.11 4.69 11.45
CA ASP A 542 -20.96 6.14 11.27
C ASP A 542 -19.77 6.67 12.11
N ARG A 543 -19.72 6.29 13.39
CA ARG A 543 -18.62 6.64 14.31
C ARG A 543 -17.24 6.18 13.84
N LEU A 544 -17.19 5.08 13.11
CA LEU A 544 -15.94 4.46 12.65
C LEU A 544 -15.58 4.87 11.21
N THR A 545 -16.36 5.75 10.59
CA THR A 545 -16.12 6.27 9.24
C THR A 545 -15.34 7.58 9.33
N ALA A 546 -14.16 7.66 8.74
CA ALA A 546 -13.29 8.82 8.83
C ALA A 546 -13.66 9.93 7.84
N PHE A 547 -14.05 9.55 6.62
CA PHE A 547 -14.22 10.47 5.50
C PHE A 547 -15.57 10.33 4.83
N GLU A 548 -16.05 11.44 4.29
CA GLU A 548 -17.08 11.43 3.26
C GLU A 548 -16.58 10.70 2.01
N ALA A 549 -17.51 10.23 1.19
CA ALA A 549 -17.19 9.61 -0.09
C ALA A 549 -16.43 10.58 -1.01
N ILE A 550 -15.47 10.05 -1.75
CA ILE A 550 -14.74 10.78 -2.80
C ILE A 550 -15.10 10.28 -4.20
N CYS A 551 -15.83 9.17 -4.30
CA CYS A 551 -16.40 8.68 -5.53
C CYS A 551 -17.71 7.92 -5.28
N ASN A 552 -18.52 7.76 -6.33
CA ASN A 552 -19.69 6.88 -6.30
C ASN A 552 -19.36 5.53 -6.94
N GLN A 553 -19.09 4.54 -6.09
CA GLN A 553 -18.72 3.16 -6.40
C GLN A 553 -17.39 2.96 -7.15
N THR A 554 -17.05 3.80 -8.12
CA THR A 554 -15.83 3.70 -8.93
C THR A 554 -15.19 5.06 -9.15
N VAL A 555 -13.88 5.07 -9.44
CA VAL A 555 -13.07 6.28 -9.65
C VAL A 555 -13.43 7.03 -10.93
N SER A 556 -14.26 6.46 -11.81
CA SER A 556 -14.83 7.19 -12.95
C SER A 556 -15.90 8.20 -12.52
N ASN A 557 -16.45 8.06 -11.31
CA ASN A 557 -17.51 8.90 -10.74
C ASN A 557 -17.02 9.66 -9.50
N LEU A 558 -15.94 10.46 -9.62
CA LEU A 558 -15.41 11.26 -8.52
C LEU A 558 -16.39 12.37 -8.07
N ILE A 559 -16.36 12.73 -6.77
CA ILE A 559 -17.25 13.72 -6.13
C ILE A 559 -16.51 14.81 -5.35
#